data_AF-A0A0D8L296-F1
#
_entry.id   AF-A0A0D8L296-F1
#
_cell.length_a   1.000
_cell.length_b   1.000
_cell.length_c   1.000
_cell.angle_alpha   90.00
_cell.angle_beta   90.00
_cell.angle_gamma   90.00
#
_symmetry.space_group_name_H-M   'P 1'
#
loop_
_entity.id
_entity.type
_entity.pdbx_description
1 polymer ?
#
loop_
_entity_poly.entity_id
_entity_poly.type
_entity_poly.pdbx_seq_one_letter_code
_entity_poly.pdbx_strand_id
1 'polypeptide(L)'
;LEKALADLDGNASEEALAKSQELIAQLAELKAQLEGMNAAPVDADPETPPGDDKDAKIAALESENAQLREENQKLKEELEQIKADGETNSTLNDAKTRFPKLKFTDAKSARDIRAIVLKSTGAFNDAQVKSMTDSEVRAAYAAVQATQKPRSTIGEHLLNDSANKPTKSVSQRLGGKK
;
A
#
# COMPACT_ATOMS: atom_id res chain seq x y z
N LEU A 1 40.01 1.73 51.44
CA LEU A 1 40.31 0.64 50.48
C LEU A 1 41.81 0.36 50.44
N GLU A 2 42.68 1.34 50.20
CA GLU A 2 44.15 1.14 50.30
C GLU A 2 44.61 0.60 51.65
N LYS A 3 44.02 1.09 52.76
CA LYS A 3 44.37 0.62 54.11
C LYS A 3 43.90 -0.81 54.41
N ALA A 4 42.90 -1.33 53.70
CA ALA A 4 42.42 -2.71 53.86
C ALA A 4 43.21 -3.71 52.99
N LEU A 5 43.92 -3.22 51.98
CA LEU A 5 44.81 -4.01 51.12
C LEU A 5 46.19 -4.24 51.78
N ALA A 6 46.69 -3.25 52.51
CA ALA A 6 47.95 -3.37 53.25
C ALA A 6 47.91 -4.45 54.35
N ASP A 7 46.76 -4.65 54.99
CA ASP A 7 46.57 -5.68 56.03
C ASP A 7 46.37 -7.09 55.45
N LEU A 8 46.17 -7.25 54.13
CA LEU A 8 46.00 -8.55 53.46
C LEU A 8 47.33 -9.09 52.88
N ASP A 9 48.33 -8.24 52.69
CA ASP A 9 49.65 -8.58 52.14
C ASP A 9 50.50 -9.46 53.08
N GLY A 10 50.17 -9.49 54.37
CA GLY A 10 50.94 -10.22 55.38
C GLY A 10 50.63 -11.71 55.49
N ASN A 11 49.51 -12.21 54.92
CA ASN A 11 49.09 -13.60 55.11
C ASN A 11 48.16 -14.18 54.02
N ALA A 12 48.02 -13.52 52.87
CA ALA A 12 47.20 -14.02 51.76
C ALA A 12 48.09 -14.74 50.72
N SER A 13 47.64 -15.89 50.20
CA SER A 13 48.35 -16.62 49.15
C SER A 13 48.49 -15.78 47.88
N GLU A 14 49.54 -16.00 47.09
CA GLU A 14 49.77 -15.32 45.79
C GLU A 14 48.53 -15.33 44.89
N GLU A 15 47.71 -16.38 44.97
CA GLU A 15 46.48 -16.52 44.21
C GLU A 15 45.37 -15.52 44.65
N ALA A 16 45.32 -15.15 45.92
CA ALA A 16 44.40 -14.14 46.44
C ALA A 16 44.86 -12.71 46.07
N LEU A 17 46.17 -12.47 46.03
CA LEU A 17 46.75 -11.22 45.52
C LEU A 17 46.50 -11.05 44.02
N ALA A 18 46.66 -12.12 43.23
CA ALA A 18 46.37 -12.10 41.79
C ALA A 18 44.89 -11.80 41.52
N LYS A 19 43.97 -12.47 42.23
CA LYS A 19 42.52 -12.20 42.10
C LYS A 19 42.14 -10.79 42.57
N SER A 20 42.81 -10.26 43.60
CA SER A 20 42.64 -8.89 44.05
C SER A 20 43.06 -7.88 42.98
N GLN A 21 44.23 -8.07 42.36
CA GLN A 21 44.72 -7.21 41.28
C GLN A 21 43.82 -7.28 40.04
N GLU A 22 43.28 -8.46 39.72
CA GLU A 22 42.33 -8.63 38.61
C GLU A 22 41.00 -7.92 38.88
N LEU A 23 40.46 -7.99 40.10
CA LEU A 23 39.26 -7.25 40.48
C LEU A 23 39.48 -5.73 40.46
N ILE A 24 40.67 -5.27 40.83
CA ILE A 24 41.04 -3.85 40.73
C ILE A 24 41.10 -3.40 39.27
N ALA A 25 41.67 -4.22 38.38
CA ALA A 25 41.70 -3.93 36.94
C ALA A 25 40.28 -3.86 36.34
N GLN A 26 39.42 -4.83 36.71
CA GLN A 26 38.02 -4.84 36.26
C GLN A 26 37.25 -3.62 36.79
N LEU A 27 37.47 -3.20 38.04
CA LEU A 27 36.85 -1.99 38.59
C LEU A 27 37.34 -0.71 37.91
N ALA A 28 38.63 -0.64 37.54
CA ALA A 28 39.17 0.49 36.79
C ALA A 28 38.57 0.58 35.38
N GLU A 29 38.42 -0.56 34.71
CA GLU A 29 37.81 -0.63 33.37
C GLU A 29 36.31 -0.29 33.39
N LEU A 30 35.56 -0.79 34.37
CA LEU A 30 34.17 -0.41 34.58
C LEU A 30 34.01 1.07 34.91
N LYS A 31 34.94 1.66 35.67
CA LYS A 31 34.92 3.11 35.95
C LYS A 31 35.22 3.93 34.70
N ALA A 32 36.15 3.49 33.85
CA ALA A 32 36.43 4.13 32.57
C ALA A 32 35.25 4.02 31.60
N GLN A 33 34.56 2.87 31.55
CA GLN A 33 33.34 2.71 30.75
C GLN A 33 32.19 3.58 31.28
N LEU A 34 32.07 3.73 32.61
CA LEU A 34 31.04 4.56 33.23
C LEU A 34 31.32 6.05 33.04
N GLU A 35 32.59 6.48 33.08
CA GLU A 35 32.99 7.86 32.71
C GLU A 35 32.80 8.11 31.21
N GLY A 36 33.05 7.11 30.35
CA GLY A 36 32.78 7.19 28.90
C GLY A 36 31.28 7.22 28.54
N MET A 37 30.42 6.55 29.31
CA MET A 37 28.96 6.58 29.13
C MET A 37 28.30 7.81 29.79
N ASN A 38 28.95 8.41 30.79
CA ASN A 38 28.47 9.60 31.49
C ASN A 38 29.09 10.91 30.94
N ALA A 39 29.93 10.81 29.91
CA ALA A 39 30.25 11.93 29.04
C ALA A 39 28.97 12.30 28.28
N ALA A 40 28.26 13.30 28.80
CA ALA A 40 27.21 13.99 28.06
C ALA A 40 27.72 14.34 26.66
N PRO A 41 26.86 14.35 25.62
CA PRO A 41 27.28 14.76 24.29
C PRO A 41 27.90 16.15 24.40
N VAL A 42 29.18 16.28 24.05
CA VAL A 42 29.80 17.59 23.88
C VAL A 42 29.13 18.18 22.65
N ASP A 43 28.15 19.05 22.91
CA ASP A 43 27.60 19.94 21.89
C ASP A 43 28.75 20.88 21.52
N ALA A 44 29.37 20.63 20.38
CA ALA A 44 30.36 21.51 19.80
C ALA A 44 29.61 22.77 19.34
N ASP A 45 29.40 23.70 20.26
CA ASP A 45 28.81 25.02 20.02
C ASP A 45 29.64 25.78 18.97
N PRO A 46 29.14 26.00 17.74
CA PRO A 46 29.59 27.10 16.93
C PRO A 46 28.70 28.29 17.28
N GLU A 47 29.25 29.33 17.91
CA GLU A 47 28.57 30.60 18.16
C GLU A 47 27.57 30.95 17.04
N THR A 48 26.28 30.73 17.29
CA THR A 48 25.21 31.15 16.40
C THR A 48 24.32 32.11 17.19
N PRO A 49 24.09 33.35 16.71
CA PRO A 49 23.28 34.35 17.43
C PRO A 49 21.83 33.88 17.63
N PRO A 50 21.08 34.50 18.56
CA PRO A 50 20.02 33.84 19.30
C PRO A 50 18.69 33.73 18.53
N GLY A 51 18.02 32.60 18.71
CA GLY A 51 16.55 32.52 18.84
C GLY A 51 15.70 32.56 17.58
N ASP A 52 15.85 33.57 16.71
CA ASP A 52 14.80 33.89 15.73
C ASP A 52 14.75 32.94 14.52
N ASP A 53 15.90 32.44 14.06
CA ASP A 53 15.97 31.56 12.89
C ASP A 53 15.44 30.15 13.18
N LYS A 54 15.55 29.68 14.43
CA LYS A 54 15.09 28.33 14.82
C LYS A 54 13.57 28.30 14.95
N ASP A 55 12.97 29.29 15.60
CA ASP A 55 11.52 29.36 15.76
C ASP A 55 10.80 29.63 14.43
N ALA A 56 11.38 30.47 13.56
CA ALA A 56 10.88 30.64 12.19
C ALA A 56 10.95 29.34 11.38
N LYS A 57 12.02 28.55 11.57
CA LYS A 57 12.19 27.25 10.90
C LYS A 57 11.26 26.17 11.47
N ILE A 58 10.98 26.19 12.77
CA ILE A 58 9.98 25.31 13.40
C ILE A 58 8.59 25.65 12.88
N ALA A 59 8.20 26.92 12.85
CA ALA A 59 6.89 27.33 12.30
C ALA A 59 6.76 26.99 10.81
N ALA A 60 7.82 27.16 10.02
CA ALA A 60 7.84 26.75 8.62
C ALA A 60 7.70 25.22 8.47
N LEU A 61 8.42 24.44 9.28
CA LEU A 61 8.34 22.97 9.27
C LEU A 61 6.98 22.46 9.76
N GLU A 62 6.35 23.12 10.73
CA GLU A 62 5.01 22.77 11.20
C GLU A 62 3.94 23.06 10.14
N SER A 63 4.04 24.21 9.45
CA SER A 63 3.18 24.55 8.32
C SER A 63 3.37 23.56 7.16
N GLU A 64 4.62 23.21 6.83
CA GLU A 64 4.92 22.22 5.79
C GLU A 64 4.38 20.83 6.18
N ASN A 65 4.54 20.41 7.44
CA ASN A 65 3.98 19.15 7.92
C ASN A 65 2.45 19.13 7.88
N ALA A 66 1.79 20.26 8.17
CA ALA A 66 0.33 20.36 8.05
C ALA A 66 -0.10 20.22 6.59
N GLN A 67 0.54 20.97 5.68
CA GLN A 67 0.28 20.88 4.24
C GLN A 67 0.56 19.48 3.68
N LEU A 68 1.69 18.87 4.04
CA LEU A 68 2.04 17.52 3.63
C LEU A 68 1.04 16.49 4.16
N ARG A 69 0.49 16.66 5.36
CA ARG A 69 -0.55 15.76 5.88
C ARG A 69 -1.87 15.90 5.12
N GLU A 70 -2.28 17.13 4.80
CA GLU A 70 -3.46 17.39 3.98
C GLU A 70 -3.29 16.81 2.56
N GLU A 71 -2.14 17.04 1.93
CA GLU A 71 -1.85 16.52 0.60
C GLU A 71 -1.76 14.98 0.60
N ASN A 72 -1.13 14.37 1.61
CA ASN A 72 -1.12 12.92 1.77
C ASN A 72 -2.53 12.35 1.95
N GLN A 73 -3.41 13.04 2.67
CA GLN A 73 -4.80 12.62 2.81
C GLN A 73 -5.54 12.71 1.47
N LYS A 74 -5.41 13.84 0.77
CA LYS A 74 -6.03 14.04 -0.54
C LYS A 74 -5.54 13.03 -1.58
N LEU A 75 -4.24 12.76 -1.64
CA LEU A 75 -3.66 11.77 -2.55
C LEU A 75 -4.13 10.34 -2.21
N LYS A 76 -4.30 10.01 -0.92
CA LYS A 76 -4.89 8.71 -0.52
C LYS A 76 -6.34 8.60 -0.98
N GLU A 77 -7.14 9.65 -0.79
CA GLU A 77 -8.53 9.70 -1.24
C GLU A 77 -8.64 9.59 -2.78
N GLU A 78 -7.80 10.31 -3.52
CA GLU A 78 -7.72 10.21 -4.99
C GLU A 78 -7.28 8.81 -5.45
N LEU A 79 -6.32 8.18 -4.77
CA LEU A 79 -5.91 6.81 -5.08
C LEU A 79 -7.02 5.78 -4.83
N GLU A 80 -7.78 5.92 -3.73
CA GLU A 80 -8.94 5.08 -3.46
C GLU A 80 -10.03 5.28 -4.51
N GLN A 81 -10.27 6.53 -4.92
CA GLN A 81 -11.24 6.85 -5.95
C GLN A 81 -10.85 6.27 -7.32
N ILE A 82 -9.58 6.43 -7.73
CA ILE A 82 -9.06 5.85 -8.98
C ILE A 82 -9.17 4.32 -8.96
N LYS A 83 -8.89 3.67 -7.82
CA LYS A 83 -9.07 2.22 -7.67
C LYS A 83 -10.53 1.82 -7.82
N ALA A 84 -11.45 2.56 -7.19
CA ALA A 84 -12.89 2.31 -7.29
C ALA A 84 -13.41 2.49 -8.74
N ASP A 85 -12.91 3.49 -9.46
CA ASP A 85 -13.25 3.72 -10.86
C ASP A 85 -12.68 2.63 -11.77
N GLY A 86 -11.45 2.20 -11.53
CA GLY A 86 -10.82 1.08 -12.22
C GLY A 86 -11.59 -0.23 -12.03
N GLU A 87 -12.01 -0.54 -10.80
CA GLU A 87 -12.86 -1.69 -10.50
C GLU A 87 -14.22 -1.60 -11.20
N THR A 88 -14.82 -0.41 -11.23
CA THR A 88 -16.11 -0.16 -11.88
C THR A 88 -16.01 -0.42 -13.39
N ASN A 89 -15.00 0.15 -14.05
CA ASN A 89 -14.78 -0.04 -15.50
C ASN A 89 -14.46 -1.49 -15.86
N SER A 90 -13.62 -2.18 -15.07
CA SER A 90 -13.29 -3.58 -15.30
C SER A 90 -14.53 -4.48 -15.16
N THR A 91 -15.30 -4.26 -14.09
CA THR A 91 -16.55 -5.01 -13.83
C THR A 91 -17.58 -4.73 -14.93
N LEU A 92 -17.68 -3.50 -15.42
CA LEU A 92 -18.59 -3.12 -16.51
C LEU A 92 -18.26 -3.83 -17.82
N ASN A 93 -16.97 -3.89 -18.17
CA ASN A 93 -16.52 -4.54 -19.40
C ASN A 93 -16.76 -6.06 -19.34
N ASP A 94 -16.45 -6.69 -18.20
CA ASP A 94 -16.76 -8.11 -17.98
C ASP A 94 -18.26 -8.37 -18.07
N ALA A 95 -19.07 -7.54 -17.39
CA ALA A 95 -20.51 -7.69 -17.38
C ALA A 95 -21.14 -7.51 -18.76
N LYS A 96 -20.68 -6.54 -19.57
CA LYS A 96 -21.11 -6.37 -20.97
C LYS A 96 -20.75 -7.57 -21.85
N THR A 97 -19.59 -8.18 -21.61
CA THR A 97 -19.08 -9.31 -22.40
C THR A 97 -19.87 -10.59 -22.11
N ARG A 98 -20.19 -10.84 -20.83
CA ARG A 98 -20.92 -12.05 -20.41
C ARG A 98 -22.44 -11.88 -20.47
N PHE A 99 -22.95 -10.67 -20.25
CA PHE A 99 -24.38 -10.36 -20.18
C PHE A 99 -24.80 -9.28 -21.19
N PRO A 100 -24.69 -9.53 -22.50
CA PRO A 100 -24.96 -8.52 -23.54
C PRO A 100 -26.43 -8.04 -23.59
N LYS A 101 -27.36 -8.78 -22.96
CA LYS A 101 -28.78 -8.41 -22.88
C LYS A 101 -29.07 -7.39 -21.79
N LEU A 102 -28.14 -7.18 -20.85
CA LEU A 102 -28.34 -6.27 -19.72
C LEU A 102 -27.92 -4.85 -20.09
N LYS A 103 -28.70 -3.89 -19.60
CA LYS A 103 -28.41 -2.46 -19.72
C LYS A 103 -27.83 -1.98 -18.40
N PHE A 104 -26.67 -1.34 -18.47
CA PHE A 104 -25.96 -0.78 -17.32
C PHE A 104 -26.04 0.76 -17.29
N THR A 105 -27.11 1.34 -17.84
CA THR A 105 -27.25 2.81 -17.98
C THR A 105 -27.30 3.54 -16.64
N ASP A 106 -27.82 2.88 -15.61
CA ASP A 106 -28.05 3.49 -14.30
C ASP A 106 -26.97 3.12 -13.28
N ALA A 107 -25.96 2.35 -13.69
CA ALA A 107 -24.92 1.86 -12.81
C ALA A 107 -23.83 2.93 -12.62
N LYS A 108 -23.64 3.38 -11.37
CA LYS A 108 -22.64 4.40 -11.02
C LYS A 108 -21.40 3.81 -10.35
N SER A 109 -21.47 2.56 -9.93
CA SER A 109 -20.41 1.86 -9.21
C SER A 109 -20.28 0.39 -9.62
N ALA A 110 -19.14 -0.23 -9.33
CA ALA A 110 -18.93 -1.67 -9.47
C ALA A 110 -20.03 -2.49 -8.79
N ARG A 111 -20.50 -2.04 -7.62
CA ARG A 111 -21.57 -2.68 -6.87
C ARG A 111 -22.90 -2.65 -7.63
N ASP A 112 -23.26 -1.52 -8.25
CA ASP A 112 -24.50 -1.40 -9.01
C ASP A 112 -24.49 -2.32 -10.24
N ILE A 113 -23.35 -2.44 -10.91
CA ILE A 113 -23.17 -3.35 -12.05
C ILE A 113 -23.43 -4.79 -11.59
N ARG A 114 -22.78 -5.21 -10.49
CA ARG A 114 -22.98 -6.55 -9.91
C ARG A 114 -24.43 -6.77 -9.50
N ALA A 115 -25.07 -5.77 -8.87
CA ALA A 115 -26.46 -5.84 -8.46
C ALA A 115 -27.44 -6.02 -9.63
N ILE A 116 -27.23 -5.32 -10.75
CA ILE A 116 -28.01 -5.49 -11.98
C ILE A 116 -27.88 -6.91 -12.51
N VAL A 117 -26.65 -7.45 -12.54
CA VAL A 117 -26.41 -8.83 -12.97
C VAL A 117 -27.11 -9.82 -12.04
N LEU A 118 -26.96 -9.68 -10.72
CA LEU A 118 -27.60 -10.58 -9.74
C LEU A 118 -29.12 -10.60 -9.90
N LYS A 119 -29.77 -9.44 -10.02
CA LYS A 119 -31.21 -9.35 -10.27
C LYS A 119 -31.61 -10.04 -11.57
N SER A 120 -30.79 -9.91 -12.61
CA SER A 120 -31.09 -10.52 -13.91
C SER A 120 -31.07 -12.05 -13.90
N THR A 121 -30.37 -12.66 -12.94
CA THR A 121 -30.37 -14.11 -12.79
C THR A 121 -31.69 -14.65 -12.22
N GLY A 122 -32.52 -13.77 -11.64
CA GLY A 122 -33.77 -14.14 -10.98
C GLY A 122 -33.57 -14.83 -9.62
N ALA A 123 -32.33 -15.10 -9.21
CA ALA A 123 -32.01 -15.73 -7.93
C ALA A 123 -32.10 -14.75 -6.75
N PHE A 124 -32.02 -13.44 -7.02
CA PHE A 124 -32.06 -12.39 -6.01
C PHE A 124 -33.10 -11.33 -6.34
N ASN A 125 -33.84 -10.89 -5.33
CA ASN A 125 -34.73 -9.73 -5.41
C ASN A 125 -34.01 -8.44 -5.01
N ASP A 126 -34.61 -7.29 -5.29
CA ASP A 126 -33.99 -5.98 -5.03
C ASP A 126 -33.69 -5.74 -3.53
N ALA A 127 -34.55 -6.24 -2.64
CA ALA A 127 -34.35 -6.12 -1.20
C ALA A 127 -33.15 -6.95 -0.71
N GLN A 128 -32.98 -8.17 -1.22
CA GLN A 128 -31.88 -9.08 -0.90
C GLN A 128 -30.55 -8.50 -1.35
N VAL A 129 -30.47 -7.99 -2.59
CA VAL A 129 -29.23 -7.38 -3.10
C VAL A 129 -28.85 -6.11 -2.32
N LYS A 130 -29.84 -5.37 -1.81
CA LYS A 130 -29.63 -4.19 -0.95
C LYS A 130 -29.17 -4.57 0.46
N SER A 131 -29.68 -5.67 1.03
CA SER A 131 -29.26 -6.14 2.35
C SER A 131 -27.89 -6.79 2.37
N MET A 132 -27.40 -7.27 1.22
CA MET A 132 -26.09 -7.89 1.12
C MET A 132 -24.96 -6.87 1.30
N THR A 133 -23.88 -7.32 1.93
CA THR A 133 -22.62 -6.57 2.02
C THR A 133 -21.88 -6.56 0.67
N ASP A 134 -20.92 -5.66 0.49
CA ASP A 134 -20.19 -5.57 -0.79
C ASP A 134 -19.40 -6.86 -1.11
N SER A 135 -18.88 -7.53 -0.09
CA SER A 135 -18.19 -8.81 -0.24
C SER A 135 -19.13 -9.91 -0.72
N GLU A 136 -20.34 -9.99 -0.17
CA GLU A 136 -21.35 -10.96 -0.59
C GLU A 136 -21.83 -10.70 -2.02
N VAL A 137 -22.04 -9.43 -2.39
CA VAL A 137 -22.37 -9.05 -3.77
C VAL A 137 -21.24 -9.42 -4.74
N ARG A 138 -19.97 -9.20 -4.35
CA ARG A 138 -18.80 -9.60 -5.14
C ARG A 138 -18.71 -11.13 -5.29
N ALA A 139 -18.93 -11.88 -4.21
CA ALA A 139 -18.88 -13.34 -4.22
C ALA A 139 -20.03 -13.95 -5.05
N ALA A 140 -21.25 -13.46 -4.89
CA ALA A 140 -22.40 -13.88 -5.67
C ALA A 140 -22.17 -13.57 -7.17
N TYR A 141 -21.63 -12.39 -7.49
CA TYR A 141 -21.28 -12.05 -8.87
C TYR A 141 -20.22 -13.00 -9.45
N ALA A 142 -19.19 -13.36 -8.68
CA ALA A 142 -18.19 -14.34 -9.11
C ALA A 142 -18.78 -15.74 -9.35
N ALA A 143 -19.74 -16.17 -8.51
CA ALA A 143 -20.46 -17.41 -8.73
C ALA A 143 -21.27 -17.38 -10.03
N VAL A 144 -21.98 -16.28 -10.30
CA VAL A 144 -22.72 -16.10 -11.56
C VAL A 144 -21.76 -16.08 -12.76
N GLN A 145 -20.63 -15.39 -12.66
CA GLN A 145 -19.58 -15.41 -13.70
C GLN A 145 -19.07 -16.83 -13.97
N ALA A 146 -18.87 -17.66 -12.95
CA ALA A 146 -18.40 -19.04 -13.12
C ALA A 146 -19.39 -19.89 -13.94
N THR A 147 -20.69 -19.61 -13.80
CA THR A 147 -21.75 -20.30 -14.57
C THR A 147 -21.93 -19.74 -15.98
N GLN A 148 -21.59 -18.47 -16.20
CA GLN A 148 -21.80 -17.74 -17.46
C GLN A 148 -20.47 -17.61 -18.21
N LYS A 149 -20.19 -18.58 -19.08
CA LYS A 149 -19.03 -18.55 -19.97
C LYS A 149 -19.18 -17.42 -21.01
N PRO A 150 -18.13 -16.61 -21.26
CA PRO A 150 -18.13 -15.67 -22.36
C PRO A 150 -18.43 -16.39 -23.68
N ARG A 151 -19.24 -15.78 -24.55
CA ARG A 151 -19.50 -16.36 -25.88
C ARG A 151 -18.18 -16.42 -26.66
N SER A 152 -17.85 -17.59 -27.19
CA SER A 152 -16.67 -17.74 -28.05
C SER A 152 -16.92 -17.03 -29.38
N THR A 153 -16.04 -16.10 -29.74
CA THR A 153 -16.05 -15.41 -31.03
C THR A 153 -15.51 -16.28 -32.16
N ILE A 154 -14.93 -17.46 -31.86
CA ILE A 154 -14.37 -18.37 -32.86
C ILE A 154 -15.44 -18.76 -33.89
N GLY A 155 -16.68 -19.00 -33.47
CA GLY A 155 -17.78 -19.31 -34.39
C GLY A 155 -18.12 -18.16 -35.35
N GLU A 156 -18.18 -16.93 -34.85
CA GLU A 156 -18.40 -15.75 -35.70
C GLU A 156 -17.23 -15.52 -36.67
N HIS A 157 -16.00 -15.74 -36.23
CA HIS A 157 -14.83 -15.63 -37.10
C HIS A 157 -14.82 -16.71 -38.18
N LEU A 158 -15.14 -17.97 -37.86
CA LEU A 158 -15.22 -19.04 -38.85
C LEU A 158 -16.35 -18.81 -39.88
N LEU A 159 -17.51 -18.35 -39.43
CA LEU A 159 -18.63 -18.05 -40.32
C LEU A 159 -18.34 -16.82 -41.21
N ASN A 160 -17.72 -15.78 -40.66
CA ASN A 160 -17.35 -14.58 -41.42
C ASN A 160 -16.12 -14.75 -42.30
N ASP A 161 -15.28 -15.77 -42.08
CA ASP A 161 -14.13 -16.05 -42.95
C ASP A 161 -14.57 -16.64 -44.30
N SER A 162 -15.64 -17.45 -44.29
CA SER A 162 -16.29 -17.94 -45.51
C SER A 162 -17.18 -16.89 -46.20
N ALA A 163 -17.46 -15.77 -45.54
CA ALA A 163 -18.29 -14.72 -46.10
C ALA A 163 -17.53 -13.98 -47.21
N ASN A 164 -18.13 -13.93 -48.39
CA ASN A 164 -17.53 -13.31 -49.58
C ASN A 164 -17.36 -11.80 -49.34
N LYS A 165 -16.17 -11.37 -48.90
CA LYS A 165 -15.89 -9.94 -48.69
C LYS A 165 -16.06 -9.23 -50.05
N PRO A 166 -16.80 -8.11 -50.12
CA PRO A 166 -16.99 -7.40 -51.37
C PRO A 166 -15.62 -6.98 -51.91
N THR A 167 -15.24 -7.56 -53.05
CA THR A 167 -14.00 -7.20 -53.73
C THR A 167 -14.17 -5.79 -54.26
N LYS A 168 -13.42 -4.84 -53.68
CA LYS A 168 -13.35 -3.47 -54.17
C LYS A 168 -12.98 -3.52 -55.65
N SER A 169 -13.77 -2.88 -56.52
CA SER A 169 -13.45 -2.81 -57.94
C SER A 169 -12.09 -2.15 -58.15
N VAL A 170 -11.43 -2.41 -59.29
CA VAL A 170 -10.10 -1.85 -59.58
C VAL A 170 -10.10 -0.32 -59.45
N SER A 171 -11.15 0.36 -59.94
CA SER A 171 -11.33 1.80 -59.77
C SER A 171 -11.39 2.22 -58.30
N GLN A 172 -12.06 1.44 -57.45
CA GLN A 172 -12.21 1.72 -56.03
C GLN A 172 -10.91 1.44 -55.24
N ARG A 173 -10.05 0.55 -55.73
CA ARG A 173 -8.69 0.32 -55.18
C ARG A 173 -7.71 1.43 -55.53
N LEU A 174 -7.95 2.15 -56.63
CA LEU A 174 -7.12 3.25 -57.12
C LEU A 174 -7.62 4.64 -56.69
N GLY A 175 -8.49 4.71 -55.67
CA GLY A 175 -8.99 5.98 -55.13
C GLY A 175 -10.17 6.59 -55.90
N GLY A 176 -10.76 5.85 -56.84
CA GLY A 176 -12.02 6.24 -57.49
C GLY A 176 -13.14 6.32 -56.46
N LYS A 177 -13.89 7.42 -56.47
CA LYS A 177 -15.14 7.53 -55.71
C LYS A 177 -16.14 6.52 -56.26
N LYS A 178 -16.96 5.97 -55.35
CA LYS A 178 -17.85 4.82 -55.52
C LYS A 178 -18.51 4.75 -56.89
#